data_AF-A0A1H3UVG1-F1
#
_entry.id   AF-A0A1H3UVG1-F1
#
_cell.length_a   1.000
_cell.length_b   1.000
_cell.length_c   1.000
_cell.angle_alpha   90.00
_cell.angle_beta   90.00
_cell.angle_gamma   90.00
#
_symmetry.space_group_name_H-M   'P 1'
#
loop_
_entity.id
_entity.type
_entity.pdbx_description
1 polymer ?
#
loop_
_entity_poly.entity_id
_entity_poly.type
_entity_poly.pdbx_seq_one_letter_code
_entity_poly.pdbx_strand_id
1 'polypeptide(L)'
;MTLEVQFLSMLASAGTGIWLGASFDTYKRFLGSPKRFRWTFVINDVLFWILQGLIFFYVLLQVNNGDVRFYLILSLILGYSIYRALFEKLFLQLLEWLIGFCKGTYRMISRTIKVLIITPIKWLLQLVLSLSMILLTTLWNILLFLLRIALFPFRKLMQQISPVFERYFGRVKNKLLQWIRAMKKTWNKFLNKFRR
;
A
#
# COMPACT_ATOMS: atom_id res chain seq x y z
N MET A 1 -46.31 41.67 -10.82
CA MET A 1 -46.01 40.25 -11.16
C MET A 1 -47.24 39.63 -11.78
N THR A 2 -47.09 38.99 -12.94
CA THR A 2 -48.16 38.20 -13.55
C THR A 2 -48.32 36.85 -12.82
N LEU A 3 -49.50 36.23 -12.91
CA LEU A 3 -49.77 34.91 -12.31
C LEU A 3 -48.82 33.84 -12.84
N GLU A 4 -48.45 33.93 -14.12
CA GLU A 4 -47.52 33.01 -14.77
C GLU A 4 -46.15 32.98 -14.06
N VAL A 5 -45.60 34.16 -13.74
CA VAL A 5 -44.32 34.26 -13.02
C VAL A 5 -44.43 33.67 -11.61
N GLN A 6 -45.58 33.81 -10.94
CA GLN A 6 -45.80 33.21 -9.63
C GLN A 6 -45.81 31.68 -9.70
N PHE A 7 -46.55 31.10 -10.65
CA PHE A 7 -46.57 29.65 -10.87
C PHE A 7 -45.18 29.10 -11.25
N LEU A 8 -44.46 29.81 -12.13
CA LEU A 8 -43.12 29.41 -12.54
C LEU A 8 -42.15 29.47 -11.36
N SER A 9 -42.25 30.49 -10.50
CA SER A 9 -41.45 30.60 -9.27
C SER A 9 -41.72 29.46 -8.30
N MET A 10 -42.97 29.04 -8.15
CA MET A 10 -43.35 27.90 -7.31
C MET A 10 -42.79 26.60 -7.89
N LEU A 11 -42.98 26.33 -9.18
CA LEU A 11 -42.41 25.13 -9.81
C LEU A 11 -40.89 25.11 -9.73
N ALA A 12 -40.22 26.24 -9.95
CA ALA A 12 -38.77 26.35 -9.80
C ALA A 12 -38.34 26.08 -8.35
N SER A 13 -39.07 26.62 -7.37
CA SER A 13 -38.82 26.36 -5.95
C SER A 13 -39.02 24.88 -5.59
N ALA A 14 -40.08 24.24 -6.07
CA ALA A 14 -40.28 22.80 -5.91
C ALA A 14 -39.15 21.99 -6.56
N GLY A 15 -38.71 22.36 -7.77
CA GLY A 15 -37.57 21.74 -8.45
C GLY A 15 -36.27 21.88 -7.65
N THR A 16 -36.01 23.05 -7.08
CA THR A 16 -34.86 23.23 -6.17
C THR A 16 -34.98 22.41 -4.88
N GLY A 17 -36.20 22.16 -4.39
CA GLY A 17 -36.45 21.28 -3.26
C GLY A 17 -36.12 19.83 -3.57
N ILE A 18 -36.47 19.37 -4.77
CA ILE A 18 -36.08 18.04 -5.29
C ILE A 18 -34.55 17.94 -5.41
N TRP A 19 -33.91 18.97 -5.99
CA TRP A 19 -32.46 19.05 -6.10
C TRP A 19 -31.76 19.03 -4.73
N LEU A 20 -32.31 19.76 -3.75
CA LEU A 20 -31.80 19.77 -2.38
C LEU A 20 -31.87 18.37 -1.76
N GLY A 21 -32.96 17.64 -2.00
CA GLY A 21 -33.11 16.22 -1.66
C GLY A 21 -32.00 15.35 -2.21
N ALA A 22 -31.84 15.34 -3.53
CA ALA A 22 -30.83 14.55 -4.23
C ALA A 22 -29.40 14.90 -3.78
N SER A 23 -29.13 16.20 -3.65
CA SER A 23 -27.82 16.71 -3.21
C SER A 23 -27.51 16.29 -1.77
N PHE A 24 -28.49 16.32 -0.88
CA PHE A 24 -28.33 15.96 0.51
C PHE A 24 -28.05 14.46 0.70
N ASP A 25 -28.74 13.60 -0.04
CA ASP A 25 -28.49 12.15 0.00
C ASP A 25 -27.10 11.81 -0.55
N THR A 26 -26.71 12.48 -1.64
CA THR A 26 -25.38 12.38 -2.22
C THR A 26 -24.31 12.80 -1.22
N TYR A 27 -24.48 13.98 -0.61
CA TYR A 27 -23.59 14.52 0.41
C TYR A 27 -23.43 13.55 1.59
N LYS A 28 -24.54 13.04 2.15
CA LYS A 28 -24.52 12.05 3.23
C LYS A 28 -23.80 10.76 2.83
N ARG A 29 -24.00 10.28 1.60
CA ARG A 29 -23.37 9.05 1.12
C ARG A 29 -21.86 9.19 0.98
N PHE A 30 -21.37 10.34 0.50
CA PHE A 30 -19.94 10.60 0.36
C PHE A 30 -19.24 10.91 1.68
N LEU A 31 -19.89 11.69 2.55
CA LEU A 31 -19.29 12.10 3.82
C LEU A 31 -19.35 10.99 4.88
N GLY A 32 -20.36 10.11 4.78
CA GLY A 32 -20.62 9.03 5.73
C GLY A 32 -21.05 9.54 7.11
N SER A 33 -21.47 8.62 7.98
CA SER A 33 -21.84 8.95 9.36
C SER A 33 -20.59 8.95 10.26
N PRO A 34 -20.14 10.10 10.79
CA PRO A 34 -19.00 10.14 11.67
C PRO A 34 -19.33 9.49 13.03
N LYS A 35 -18.52 8.53 13.47
CA LYS A 35 -18.67 7.89 14.81
C LYS A 35 -18.24 8.79 15.98
N ARG A 36 -17.53 9.89 15.69
CA ARG A 36 -17.04 10.88 16.68
C ARG A 36 -17.08 12.27 16.06
N PHE A 37 -17.25 13.29 16.89
CA PHE A 37 -17.25 14.68 16.46
C PHE A 37 -15.95 15.04 15.72
N ARG A 38 -16.08 15.63 14.54
CA ARG A 38 -14.96 16.11 13.72
C ARG A 38 -15.30 17.49 13.19
N TRP A 39 -14.42 18.46 13.44
CA TRP A 39 -14.54 19.82 12.92
C TRP A 39 -14.72 19.85 11.39
N THR A 40 -14.04 18.96 10.66
CA THR A 40 -14.19 18.83 9.21
C THR A 40 -15.63 18.51 8.78
N PHE A 41 -16.37 17.69 9.54
CA PHE A 41 -17.77 17.39 9.23
C PHE A 41 -18.65 18.64 9.39
N VAL A 42 -18.45 19.40 10.46
CA VAL A 42 -19.20 20.64 10.73
C VAL A 42 -18.94 21.68 9.66
N ILE A 43 -17.68 21.90 9.27
CA ILE A 43 -17.32 22.87 8.22
C ILE A 43 -17.97 22.49 6.89
N ASN A 44 -17.92 21.21 6.51
CA ASN A 44 -18.55 20.75 5.27
C ASN A 44 -20.08 20.88 5.33
N ASP A 45 -20.70 20.67 6.49
CA ASP A 45 -22.16 20.77 6.65
C ASP A 45 -22.61 22.23 6.51
N VAL A 46 -21.92 23.15 7.18
CA VAL A 46 -22.17 24.59 7.03
C VAL A 46 -21.96 25.03 5.58
N LEU A 47 -20.88 24.59 4.94
CA LEU A 47 -20.59 24.94 3.55
C LEU A 47 -21.64 24.38 2.59
N PHE A 48 -22.14 23.16 2.84
CA PHE A 48 -23.24 22.57 2.08
C PHE A 48 -24.50 23.41 2.19
N TRP A 49 -24.93 23.79 3.39
CA TRP A 49 -26.14 24.60 3.58
C TRP A 49 -26.02 25.99 2.96
N ILE A 50 -24.84 26.62 3.05
CA ILE A 50 -24.56 27.90 2.38
C ILE A 50 -24.70 27.75 0.86
N LEU A 51 -24.08 26.71 0.27
CA LEU A 51 -24.18 26.46 -1.17
C LEU A 51 -25.63 26.21 -1.61
N GLN A 52 -26.40 25.41 -0.87
CA GLN A 52 -27.81 25.16 -1.19
C GLN A 52 -28.67 26.43 -1.08
N GLY A 53 -28.42 27.25 -0.04
CA GLY A 53 -29.06 28.55 0.11
C GLY A 53 -28.75 29.50 -1.04
N LEU A 54 -27.49 29.55 -1.48
CA LEU A 54 -27.06 30.34 -2.64
C LEU A 54 -27.70 29.86 -3.94
N ILE A 55 -27.77 28.54 -4.16
CA ILE A 55 -28.43 27.96 -5.34
C ILE A 55 -29.92 28.32 -5.34
N PHE A 56 -30.60 28.15 -4.21
CA PHE A 56 -32.01 28.51 -4.08
C PHE A 56 -32.24 30.00 -4.34
N PHE A 57 -31.43 30.87 -3.73
CA PHE A 57 -31.51 32.31 -3.93
C PHE A 57 -31.22 32.71 -5.38
N TYR A 58 -30.24 32.07 -6.03
CA TYR A 58 -29.94 32.31 -7.44
C TYR A 58 -31.12 31.94 -8.35
N VAL A 59 -31.76 30.79 -8.12
CA VAL A 59 -32.96 30.40 -8.89
C VAL A 59 -34.09 31.40 -8.66
N LEU A 60 -34.30 31.85 -7.42
CA LEU A 60 -35.26 32.91 -7.12
C LEU A 60 -34.93 34.24 -7.79
N LEU A 61 -33.65 34.60 -7.88
CA LEU A 61 -33.20 35.80 -8.58
C LEU A 61 -33.56 35.75 -10.05
N GLN A 62 -33.36 34.60 -10.71
CA GLN A 62 -33.66 34.43 -12.13
C GLN A 62 -35.17 34.46 -12.43
N VAL A 63 -35.99 33.91 -11.54
CA VAL A 63 -37.42 33.72 -11.81
C VAL A 63 -38.29 34.84 -11.24
N ASN A 64 -37.92 35.38 -10.08
CA ASN A 64 -38.75 36.29 -9.28
C ASN A 64 -37.97 37.57 -8.87
N ASN A 65 -36.79 37.82 -9.43
CA ASN A 65 -35.88 38.90 -9.00
C ASN A 65 -35.44 38.81 -7.53
N GLY A 66 -35.52 37.62 -6.91
CA GLY A 66 -35.01 37.39 -5.56
C GLY A 66 -36.00 37.72 -4.44
N ASP A 67 -37.26 38.02 -4.78
CA ASP A 67 -38.34 38.20 -3.81
C ASP A 67 -38.64 36.88 -3.08
N VAL A 68 -38.19 36.78 -1.82
CA VAL A 68 -38.47 35.62 -0.97
C VAL A 68 -39.87 35.75 -0.38
N ARG A 69 -40.77 34.82 -0.73
CA ARG A 69 -42.16 34.79 -0.27
C ARG A 69 -42.48 33.47 0.40
N PHE A 70 -43.42 33.50 1.36
CA PHE A 70 -43.75 32.33 2.18
C PHE A 70 -44.18 31.11 1.36
N TYR A 71 -44.99 31.30 0.31
CA TYR A 71 -45.45 30.20 -0.55
C TYR A 71 -44.32 29.55 -1.37
N LEU A 72 -43.22 30.25 -1.62
CA LEU A 72 -42.05 29.70 -2.31
C LEU A 72 -41.27 28.75 -1.40
N ILE A 73 -41.15 29.11 -0.12
CA ILE A 73 -40.57 28.23 0.92
C ILE A 73 -41.43 26.98 1.10
N LEU A 74 -42.77 27.14 1.12
CA LEU A 74 -43.69 26.01 1.18
C LEU A 74 -43.51 25.07 -0.02
N SER A 75 -43.35 25.66 -1.22
CA SER A 75 -43.12 24.92 -2.46
C SER A 75 -41.77 24.19 -2.46
N LEU A 76 -40.71 24.80 -1.91
CA LEU A 76 -39.41 24.16 -1.69
C LEU A 76 -39.54 22.93 -0.77
N ILE A 77 -40.20 23.08 0.37
CA ILE A 77 -40.42 21.97 1.32
C ILE A 77 -41.24 20.86 0.66
N LEU A 78 -42.28 21.22 -0.09
CA LEU A 78 -43.12 20.27 -0.81
C LEU A 78 -42.32 19.52 -1.88
N GLY A 79 -41.48 20.21 -2.65
CA GLY A 79 -40.57 19.58 -3.60
C GLY A 79 -39.60 18.60 -2.93
N TYR A 80 -39.05 18.97 -1.78
CA TYR A 80 -38.20 18.09 -0.98
C TYR A 80 -38.94 16.83 -0.49
N SER A 81 -40.20 16.99 -0.03
CA SER A 81 -41.05 15.88 0.38
C SER A 81 -41.39 14.94 -0.78
N ILE A 82 -41.68 15.49 -1.98
CA ILE A 82 -41.89 14.69 -3.19
C ILE A 82 -40.65 13.87 -3.51
N TYR A 83 -39.46 14.47 -3.44
CA TYR A 83 -38.21 13.75 -3.63
C TYR A 83 -38.07 12.59 -2.65
N ARG A 84 -38.26 12.83 -1.35
CA ARG A 84 -38.16 11.77 -0.33
C ARG A 84 -39.17 10.64 -0.55
N ALA A 85 -40.42 10.98 -0.89
CA ALA A 85 -41.47 9.98 -1.03
C ALA A 85 -41.36 9.15 -2.31
N LEU A 86 -41.01 9.77 -3.46
CA LEU A 86 -41.06 9.11 -4.76
C LEU A 86 -39.68 8.79 -5.33
N PHE A 87 -38.70 9.67 -5.18
CA PHE A 87 -37.44 9.62 -5.93
C PHE A 87 -36.25 9.10 -5.13
N GLU A 88 -36.27 9.16 -3.80
CA GLU A 88 -35.16 8.76 -2.93
C GLU A 88 -34.66 7.34 -3.27
N LYS A 89 -35.56 6.36 -3.33
CA LYS A 89 -35.19 4.97 -3.61
C LYS A 89 -34.56 4.80 -5.00
N LEU A 90 -35.16 5.41 -6.03
CA LEU A 90 -34.66 5.34 -7.40
C LEU A 90 -33.30 6.02 -7.53
N PHE A 91 -33.15 7.19 -6.92
CA PHE A 91 -31.90 7.95 -6.93
C PHE A 91 -30.78 7.20 -6.23
N LEU A 92 -31.03 6.63 -5.05
CA LEU A 92 -30.04 5.83 -4.32
C LEU A 92 -29.64 4.57 -5.08
N GLN A 93 -30.58 3.86 -5.71
CA GLN A 93 -30.28 2.71 -6.55
C GLN A 93 -29.40 3.09 -7.75
N LEU A 94 -29.72 4.19 -8.42
CA LEU A 94 -28.92 4.71 -9.54
C LEU A 94 -27.52 5.12 -9.08
N LEU A 95 -27.42 5.80 -7.93
CA LEU A 95 -26.15 6.21 -7.34
C LEU A 95 -25.27 4.99 -7.01
N GLU A 96 -25.85 3.96 -6.40
CA GLU A 96 -25.13 2.71 -6.09
C GLU A 96 -24.70 1.96 -7.32
N TRP A 97 -25.56 1.89 -8.34
CA TRP A 97 -25.23 1.29 -9.62
C TRP A 97 -24.08 2.04 -10.29
N LEU A 98 -24.08 3.37 -10.27
CA LEU A 98 -23.03 4.21 -10.84
C LEU A 98 -21.71 4.03 -10.08
N ILE A 99 -21.73 4.02 -8.75
CA ILE A 99 -20.55 3.74 -7.92
C ILE A 99 -20.01 2.33 -8.21
N GLY A 100 -20.89 1.34 -8.31
CA GLY A 100 -20.54 -0.04 -8.64
C GLY A 100 -19.90 -0.15 -10.03
N PHE A 101 -20.50 0.53 -11.00
CA PHE A 101 -20.01 0.61 -12.37
C PHE A 101 -18.60 1.22 -12.41
N CYS A 102 -18.38 2.39 -11.80
CA CYS A 102 -17.06 3.03 -11.73
C CYS A 102 -16.00 2.16 -11.04
N LYS A 103 -16.36 1.50 -9.93
CA LYS A 103 -15.46 0.56 -9.24
C LYS A 103 -15.14 -0.65 -10.12
N GLY A 104 -16.13 -1.14 -10.87
CA GLY A 104 -15.99 -2.21 -11.84
C GLY A 104 -15.01 -1.85 -12.96
N THR A 105 -15.20 -0.68 -13.57
CA THR A 105 -14.30 -0.16 -14.63
C THR A 105 -12.89 0.03 -14.10
N TYR A 106 -12.72 0.67 -12.94
CA TYR A 106 -11.40 0.86 -12.33
C TYR A 106 -10.70 -0.48 -12.04
N ARG A 107 -11.43 -1.46 -11.51
CA ARG A 107 -10.89 -2.80 -11.26
C ARG A 107 -10.52 -3.50 -12.56
N MET A 108 -11.33 -3.36 -13.61
CA MET A 108 -11.04 -3.93 -14.92
C MET A 108 -9.77 -3.31 -15.52
N ILE A 109 -9.66 -1.98 -15.55
CA ILE A 109 -8.49 -1.26 -16.05
C ILE A 109 -7.22 -1.65 -15.28
N SER A 110 -7.28 -1.64 -13.95
CA SER A 110 -6.13 -2.01 -13.12
C SER A 110 -5.72 -3.48 -13.29
N ARG A 111 -6.67 -4.39 -13.50
CA ARG A 111 -6.37 -5.79 -13.85
C ARG A 111 -5.69 -5.89 -15.22
N THR A 112 -6.20 -5.18 -16.22
CA THR A 112 -5.60 -5.13 -17.55
C THR A 112 -4.17 -4.62 -17.48
N ILE A 113 -3.91 -3.51 -16.79
CA ILE A 113 -2.56 -2.96 -16.62
C ILE A 113 -1.64 -3.97 -15.91
N LYS A 114 -2.12 -4.63 -14.85
CA LYS A 114 -1.33 -5.64 -14.13
C LYS A 114 -0.92 -6.80 -15.05
N VAL A 115 -1.87 -7.35 -15.80
CA VAL A 115 -1.63 -8.50 -16.67
C VAL A 115 -0.77 -8.11 -17.87
N LEU A 116 -1.08 -6.97 -18.50
CA LEU A 116 -0.46 -6.54 -19.74
C LEU A 116 0.93 -5.92 -19.55
N ILE A 117 1.18 -5.27 -18.41
CA ILE A 117 2.43 -4.53 -18.18
C ILE A 117 3.25 -5.16 -17.05
N ILE A 118 2.66 -5.35 -15.87
CA ILE A 118 3.43 -5.78 -14.70
C ILE A 118 3.92 -7.23 -14.83
N THR A 119 3.05 -8.14 -15.28
CA THR A 119 3.39 -9.55 -15.46
C THR A 119 4.53 -9.76 -16.48
N PRO A 120 4.51 -9.19 -17.70
CA PRO A 120 5.61 -9.37 -18.65
C PRO A 120 6.91 -8.72 -18.18
N ILE A 121 6.87 -7.58 -17.50
CA ILE A 121 8.08 -6.95 -16.94
C ILE A 121 8.73 -7.86 -15.89
N LYS A 122 7.94 -8.50 -15.01
CA LYS A 122 8.46 -9.46 -14.04
C LYS A 122 9.11 -10.67 -14.72
N TRP A 123 8.47 -11.20 -15.76
CA TRP A 123 9.04 -12.29 -16.57
C TRP A 123 10.36 -11.87 -17.23
N LEU A 124 10.44 -10.67 -17.79
CA LEU A 124 11.67 -10.13 -18.37
C LEU A 124 12.78 -9.98 -17.32
N LEU A 125 12.47 -9.45 -16.13
CA LEU A 125 13.45 -9.37 -15.03
C LEU A 125 13.93 -10.75 -14.58
N GLN A 126 13.03 -11.73 -14.47
CA GLN A 126 13.40 -13.11 -14.14
C GLN A 126 14.31 -13.73 -15.21
N LEU A 127 14.05 -13.47 -16.50
CA LEU A 127 14.90 -13.93 -17.60
C LEU A 127 16.29 -13.30 -17.50
N VAL A 128 16.39 -11.98 -17.30
CA VAL A 128 17.69 -11.28 -17.16
C VAL A 128 18.47 -11.82 -15.96
N LEU A 129 17.82 -11.99 -14.81
CA LEU A 129 18.46 -12.55 -13.62
C LEU A 129 18.91 -13.99 -13.85
N SER A 130 18.09 -14.83 -14.49
CA SER A 130 18.43 -16.21 -14.83
C SER A 130 19.66 -16.29 -15.73
N LEU A 131 19.71 -15.47 -16.79
CA LEU A 131 20.87 -15.38 -17.68
C LEU A 131 22.13 -14.95 -16.94
N SER A 132 22.03 -13.94 -16.07
CA SER A 132 23.16 -13.46 -15.27
C SER A 132 23.72 -14.54 -14.32
N MET A 133 22.84 -15.33 -13.68
CA MET A 133 23.25 -16.43 -12.81
C MET A 133 23.95 -17.56 -13.58
N ILE A 134 23.49 -17.87 -14.80
CA ILE A 134 24.16 -18.85 -15.66
C ILE A 134 25.56 -18.37 -16.03
N LEU A 135 25.73 -17.09 -16.39
CA LEU A 135 27.05 -16.51 -16.69
C LEU A 135 27.98 -16.56 -15.47
N LEU A 136 27.51 -16.18 -14.29
CA LEU A 136 28.32 -16.24 -13.05
C LEU A 136 28.73 -17.66 -12.68
N THR A 137 27.80 -18.62 -12.74
CA THR A 137 28.09 -20.02 -12.39
C THR A 137 29.02 -20.69 -13.41
N THR A 138 28.86 -20.39 -14.71
CA THR A 138 29.77 -20.89 -15.75
C THR A 138 31.18 -20.30 -15.58
N LEU A 139 31.32 -18.99 -15.38
CA LEU A 139 32.62 -18.36 -15.12
C LEU A 139 33.28 -18.92 -13.86
N TRP A 140 32.54 -19.09 -12.77
CA TRP A 140 33.05 -19.65 -11.53
C TRP A 140 33.51 -21.09 -11.70
N ASN A 141 32.75 -21.92 -12.43
CA ASN A 141 33.15 -23.29 -12.73
C ASN A 141 34.39 -23.35 -13.62
N ILE A 142 34.53 -22.46 -14.61
CA ILE A 142 35.75 -22.35 -15.43
C ILE A 142 36.94 -21.95 -14.55
N LEU A 143 36.77 -20.96 -13.67
CA LEU A 143 37.83 -20.52 -12.75
C LEU A 143 38.26 -21.65 -11.81
N LEU A 144 37.30 -22.38 -11.22
CA LEU A 144 37.59 -23.54 -10.38
C LEU A 144 38.23 -24.67 -11.17
N PHE A 145 37.83 -24.89 -12.42
CA PHE A 145 38.44 -25.89 -13.31
C PHE A 145 39.90 -25.54 -13.60
N LEU A 146 40.18 -24.29 -13.96
CA LEU A 146 41.55 -23.78 -14.17
C LEU A 146 42.38 -23.87 -12.88
N LEU A 147 41.83 -23.46 -11.74
CA LEU A 147 42.48 -23.57 -10.44
C LEU A 147 42.77 -25.05 -10.10
N ARG A 148 41.83 -25.96 -10.39
CA ARG A 148 42.01 -27.39 -10.14
C ARG A 148 43.13 -27.98 -11.00
N ILE A 149 43.26 -27.55 -12.25
CA ILE A 149 44.36 -27.92 -13.15
C ILE A 149 45.69 -27.35 -12.63
N ALA A 150 45.71 -26.08 -12.20
CA ALA A 150 46.92 -25.41 -11.70
C ALA A 150 47.38 -25.98 -10.34
N LEU A 151 46.44 -26.36 -9.45
CA LEU A 151 46.74 -26.98 -8.17
C LEU A 151 47.00 -28.48 -8.27
N PHE A 152 46.67 -29.13 -9.39
CA PHE A 152 46.97 -30.54 -9.63
C PHE A 152 48.47 -30.87 -9.51
N PRO A 153 49.41 -30.16 -10.17
CA PRO A 153 50.84 -30.40 -9.99
C PRO A 153 51.30 -30.09 -8.56
N PHE A 154 50.74 -29.06 -7.92
CA PHE A 154 51.09 -28.70 -6.55
C PHE A 154 50.66 -29.77 -5.53
N ARG A 155 49.46 -30.36 -5.70
CA ARG A 155 48.99 -31.50 -4.89
C ARG A 155 49.92 -32.71 -5.03
N LYS A 156 50.42 -32.98 -6.24
CA LYS A 156 51.35 -34.09 -6.50
C LYS A 156 52.72 -33.85 -5.83
N LEU A 157 53.21 -32.61 -5.85
CA LEU A 157 54.42 -32.18 -5.12
C LEU A 157 54.27 -32.29 -3.59
N MET A 158 53.14 -31.87 -3.05
CA MET A 158 52.88 -31.89 -1.61
C MET A 158 52.78 -33.31 -1.04
N GLN A 159 52.25 -34.27 -1.82
CA GLN A 159 52.23 -35.68 -1.44
C GLN A 159 53.64 -36.32 -1.36
N GLN A 160 54.62 -35.77 -2.09
CA GLN A 160 56.01 -36.23 -1.98
C GLN A 160 56.72 -35.69 -0.74
N ILE A 161 56.27 -34.54 -0.19
CA ILE A 161 56.87 -33.89 0.98
C ILE A 161 56.21 -34.35 2.30
N SER A 162 54.97 -34.85 2.24
CA SER A 162 54.20 -35.27 3.43
C SER A 162 54.90 -36.30 4.35
N PRO A 163 55.62 -37.34 3.87
CA PRO A 163 56.26 -38.30 4.77
C PRO A 163 57.46 -37.70 5.54
N VAL A 164 58.03 -36.60 5.04
CA VAL A 164 59.16 -35.90 5.68
C VAL A 164 58.69 -35.02 6.83
N PHE A 165 57.57 -34.31 6.63
CA PHE A 165 57.01 -33.40 7.63
C PHE A 165 56.47 -34.18 8.85
N GLU A 166 55.84 -35.32 8.63
CA GLU A 166 55.27 -36.18 9.68
C GLU A 166 56.36 -36.73 10.63
N ARG A 167 57.53 -37.12 10.08
CA ARG A 167 58.69 -37.55 10.87
C ARG A 167 59.33 -36.44 11.71
N TYR A 168 59.22 -35.18 11.28
CA TYR A 168 59.76 -34.05 12.03
C TYR A 168 58.83 -33.62 13.16
N PHE A 169 57.53 -33.51 12.87
CA PHE A 169 56.52 -33.13 13.85
C PHE A 169 56.38 -34.18 14.97
N GLY A 170 56.50 -35.46 14.65
CA GLY A 170 56.53 -36.54 15.64
C GLY A 170 57.66 -36.40 16.67
N ARG A 171 58.86 -36.00 16.25
CA ARG A 171 60.01 -35.81 17.15
C ARG A 171 59.83 -34.60 18.08
N VAL A 172 59.30 -33.50 17.56
CA VAL A 172 59.06 -32.26 18.32
C VAL A 172 57.91 -32.46 19.33
N LYS A 173 56.81 -33.08 18.91
CA LYS A 173 55.66 -33.40 19.77
C LYS A 173 56.08 -34.28 20.95
N ASN A 174 56.91 -35.30 20.70
CA ASN A 174 57.39 -36.19 21.75
C ASN A 174 58.32 -35.48 22.75
N LYS A 175 59.19 -34.56 22.30
CA LYS A 175 60.01 -33.73 23.19
C LYS A 175 59.16 -32.77 24.04
N LEU A 176 58.16 -32.11 23.44
CA LEU A 176 57.24 -31.23 24.16
C LEU A 176 56.44 -31.97 25.23
N LEU A 177 55.93 -33.17 24.92
CA LEU A 177 55.20 -33.99 25.88
C LEU A 177 56.08 -34.44 27.06
N GLN A 178 57.35 -34.78 26.79
CA GLN A 178 58.31 -35.10 27.87
C GLN A 178 58.61 -33.87 28.75
N TRP A 179 58.78 -32.70 28.14
CA TRP A 179 59.07 -31.46 28.85
C TRP A 179 57.89 -30.99 29.72
N ILE A 180 56.66 -31.08 29.20
CA ILE A 180 55.42 -30.80 29.96
C ILE A 180 55.28 -31.75 31.15
N ARG A 181 55.57 -33.04 30.97
CA ARG A 181 55.55 -34.02 32.08
C ARG A 181 56.61 -33.71 33.14
N ALA A 182 57.81 -33.28 32.73
CA ALA A 182 58.86 -32.87 33.65
C ALA A 182 58.46 -31.62 34.44
N MET A 183 57.95 -30.59 33.77
CA MET A 183 57.43 -29.36 34.38
C MET A 183 56.32 -29.65 35.40
N LYS A 184 55.36 -30.50 35.05
CA LYS A 184 54.26 -30.89 35.96
C LYS A 184 54.77 -31.61 37.21
N LYS A 185 55.82 -32.43 37.08
CA LYS A 185 56.46 -33.12 38.20
C LYS A 185 57.17 -32.14 39.14
N THR A 186 57.86 -31.13 38.59
CA THR A 186 58.54 -30.08 39.36
C THR A 186 57.54 -29.17 40.07
N TRP A 187 56.45 -28.80 39.38
CA TRP A 187 55.38 -27.97 39.93
C TRP A 187 54.65 -28.64 41.11
N ASN A 188 54.33 -29.93 40.99
CA ASN A 188 53.73 -30.71 42.09
C ASN A 188 54.68 -30.85 43.30
N LYS A 189 55.99 -30.97 43.07
CA LYS A 189 56.99 -30.95 44.15
C LYS A 189 57.05 -29.60 44.85
N PHE A 190 56.93 -28.50 44.10
CA PHE A 190 56.96 -27.14 44.64
C PHE A 190 55.71 -26.84 45.47
N LEU A 191 54.52 -27.20 44.98
CA LEU A 191 53.25 -27.06 45.70
C LEU A 191 53.22 -27.84 47.02
N ASN A 192 53.77 -29.05 47.06
CA ASN A 192 53.83 -29.84 48.30
C ASN A 192 54.84 -29.31 49.33
N LYS A 193 55.83 -28.52 48.90
CA LYS A 193 56.80 -27.88 49.81
C LYS A 193 56.23 -26.63 50.49
N PHE A 194 55.25 -25.97 49.85
CA PHE A 194 54.55 -24.80 50.39
C PHE A 194 53.34 -25.16 51.28
N ARG A 195 53.00 -26.45 51.40
CA ARG A 195 51.83 -26.95 52.15
C ARG A 195 52.20 -27.59 53.50
N ARG A 196 53.40 -27.31 54.01
CA ARG A 196 53.88 -27.69 55.35
C ARG A 196 54.16 -26.45 56.17
#